data_AF-A0A084G4I4-F1
#
_entry.id   AF-A0A084G4I4-F1
#
_cell.length_a   1.000
_cell.length_b   1.000
_cell.length_c   1.000
_cell.angle_alpha   90.00
_cell.angle_beta   90.00
_cell.angle_gamma   90.00
#
_symmetry.space_group_name_H-M   'P 1'
#
loop_
_entity.id
_entity.type
_entity.pdbx_description
1 polymer ?
#
loop_
_entity_poly.entity_id
_entity_poly.type
_entity_poly.pdbx_seq_one_letter_code
_entity_poly.pdbx_strand_id
1 'polypeptide(L)'
;MEQTKALNALEPFLALHKTATSPIAAADLVTRATSAPNTYLFSELLHTPSIQSLASSPTHASSLALLQIFSYGTYADYRAASPALPKLNDSQTLKLRQLSLLSLARDRRNLTYEKLSEALGLDSTRDLENLVVTAVYAGLLDATLDPNRQVVQVHSVAPLRDLAPGAVPPMMEKLSAWSDRCTSTLTDLEAEIQAIKDQAARRQWDQELKEKETQRLTALLKEPTSESAGKKSAAAVVGKGMRFGKRGAVDDHTEEAMDVDVDDDAGSKVRVSRRKL
;
A
#
# COMPACT_ATOMS: atom_id res chain seq x y z
N MET A 1 -2.15 -20.27 -5.90
CA MET A 1 -2.06 -20.96 -7.21
C MET A 1 -0.60 -21.09 -7.66
N GLU A 2 0.18 -20.01 -7.71
CA GLU A 2 1.60 -20.12 -8.13
C GLU A 2 2.50 -20.83 -7.11
N GLN A 3 2.31 -20.59 -5.81
CA GLN A 3 3.07 -21.30 -4.76
C GLN A 3 2.82 -22.82 -4.77
N THR A 4 1.57 -23.23 -4.96
CA THR A 4 1.21 -24.66 -5.08
C THR A 4 1.81 -25.28 -6.34
N LYS A 5 1.89 -24.54 -7.45
CA LYS A 5 2.55 -25.00 -8.69
C LYS A 5 4.06 -25.19 -8.48
N ALA A 6 4.71 -24.27 -7.78
CA ALA A 6 6.12 -24.37 -7.45
C ALA A 6 6.42 -25.55 -6.51
N LEU A 7 5.55 -25.80 -5.53
CA LEU A 7 5.67 -26.96 -4.64
C LEU A 7 5.45 -28.28 -5.39
N ASN A 8 4.46 -28.36 -6.27
CA ASN A 8 4.23 -29.54 -7.12
C ASN A 8 5.42 -29.79 -8.06
N ALA A 9 6.08 -28.75 -8.55
CA ALA A 9 7.29 -28.88 -9.37
C ALA A 9 8.51 -29.36 -8.57
N LEU A 10 8.50 -29.20 -7.24
CA LEU A 10 9.56 -29.63 -6.33
C LEU A 10 9.37 -31.06 -5.82
N GLU A 11 8.12 -31.54 -5.73
CA GLU A 11 7.77 -32.88 -5.23
C GLU A 11 8.58 -34.03 -5.88
N PRO A 12 8.79 -34.08 -7.22
CA PRO A 12 9.61 -35.13 -7.83
C PRO A 12 11.05 -35.09 -7.32
N PHE A 13 11.65 -33.90 -7.16
CA PHE A 13 13.01 -33.76 -6.66
C PHE A 13 13.13 -34.18 -5.19
N LEU A 14 12.07 -33.98 -4.40
CA LEU A 14 12.03 -34.52 -3.05
C LEU A 14 11.92 -36.04 -3.03
N ALA A 15 11.14 -36.64 -3.94
CA ALA A 15 11.10 -38.09 -4.03
C ALA A 15 12.48 -38.68 -4.42
N LEU A 16 13.18 -38.05 -5.37
CA LEU A 16 14.50 -38.46 -5.82
C LEU A 16 15.60 -38.32 -4.76
N HIS A 17 15.48 -37.38 -3.81
CA HIS A 17 16.51 -37.21 -2.78
C HIS A 17 16.67 -38.46 -1.90
N LYS A 18 15.60 -39.27 -1.75
CA LYS A 18 15.58 -40.47 -0.90
C LYS A 18 16.36 -41.62 -1.51
N THR A 19 16.46 -41.65 -2.84
CA THR A 19 17.21 -42.66 -3.59
C THR A 19 18.60 -42.17 -4.01
N ALA A 20 18.84 -40.86 -3.97
CA ALA A 20 20.13 -40.23 -4.22
C ALA A 20 21.05 -40.29 -2.98
N THR A 21 21.62 -41.45 -2.70
CA THR A 21 22.55 -41.66 -1.57
C THR A 21 24.00 -41.27 -1.89
N SER A 22 24.34 -41.02 -3.17
CA SER A 22 25.70 -40.66 -3.59
C SER A 22 25.86 -39.13 -3.74
N PRO A 23 27.05 -38.57 -3.43
CA PRO A 23 27.30 -37.14 -3.53
C PRO A 23 27.19 -36.63 -4.98
N ILE A 24 27.51 -37.48 -5.96
CA ILE A 24 27.35 -37.15 -7.38
C ILE A 24 25.87 -37.03 -7.75
N ALA A 25 25.04 -37.98 -7.30
CA ALA A 25 23.59 -37.93 -7.54
C ALA A 25 22.94 -36.71 -6.87
N ALA A 26 23.41 -36.31 -5.69
CA ALA A 26 22.91 -35.12 -5.01
C ALA A 26 23.35 -33.82 -5.72
N ALA A 27 24.58 -33.73 -6.26
CA ALA A 27 25.00 -32.58 -7.07
C ALA A 27 24.22 -32.48 -8.40
N ASP A 28 23.94 -33.61 -9.04
CA ASP A 28 23.10 -33.68 -10.24
C ASP A 28 21.65 -33.31 -9.93
N LEU A 29 21.10 -33.77 -8.80
CA LEU A 29 19.79 -33.36 -8.31
C LEU A 29 19.70 -31.84 -8.15
N VAL A 30 20.71 -31.19 -7.54
CA VAL A 30 20.79 -29.73 -7.42
C VAL A 30 20.80 -29.06 -8.79
N THR A 31 21.59 -29.58 -9.72
CA THR A 31 21.68 -29.04 -11.09
C THR A 31 20.33 -29.13 -11.83
N ARG A 32 19.65 -30.27 -11.70
CA ARG A 32 18.32 -30.49 -12.30
C ARG A 32 17.25 -29.61 -11.65
N ALA A 33 17.23 -29.53 -10.31
CA ALA A 33 16.25 -28.72 -9.58
C ALA A 33 16.42 -27.22 -9.88
N THR A 34 17.66 -26.72 -9.91
CA THR A 34 17.94 -25.32 -10.27
C THR A 34 17.64 -25.02 -11.74
N SER A 35 17.68 -26.01 -12.63
CA SER A 35 17.32 -25.85 -14.05
C SER A 35 15.83 -26.01 -14.34
N ALA A 36 15.06 -26.66 -13.47
CA ALA A 36 13.66 -27.02 -13.73
C ALA A 36 12.71 -25.81 -13.77
N PRO A 37 11.82 -25.68 -14.77
CA PRO A 37 10.89 -24.54 -14.83
C PRO A 37 9.89 -24.59 -13.66
N ASN A 38 9.45 -23.42 -13.18
CA ASN A 38 8.53 -23.26 -12.04
C ASN A 38 9.06 -23.71 -10.66
N THR A 39 10.26 -24.30 -10.57
CA THR A 39 10.90 -24.60 -9.27
C THR A 39 11.71 -23.39 -8.80
N TYR A 40 11.13 -22.63 -7.87
CA TYR A 40 11.73 -21.41 -7.30
C TYR A 40 11.99 -21.49 -5.79
N LEU A 41 11.35 -22.44 -5.12
CA LEU A 41 11.59 -22.75 -3.71
C LEU A 41 12.63 -23.86 -3.62
N PHE A 42 13.65 -23.68 -2.78
CA PHE A 42 14.71 -24.66 -2.56
C PHE A 42 14.95 -24.93 -1.08
N SER A 43 14.23 -24.26 -0.17
CA SER A 43 14.36 -24.45 1.28
C SER A 43 14.24 -25.92 1.69
N GLU A 44 13.19 -26.62 1.25
CA GLU A 44 12.95 -28.02 1.61
C GLU A 44 14.06 -28.94 1.10
N LEU A 45 14.55 -28.65 -0.12
CA LEU A 45 15.64 -29.39 -0.73
C LEU A 45 16.94 -29.16 0.07
N LEU A 46 17.22 -27.93 0.47
CA LEU A 46 18.40 -27.55 1.23
C LEU A 46 18.44 -28.21 2.63
N HIS A 47 17.31 -28.38 3.31
CA HIS A 47 17.26 -29.04 4.62
C HIS A 47 17.38 -30.57 4.57
N THR A 48 17.40 -31.16 3.37
CA THR A 48 17.49 -32.60 3.20
C THR A 48 18.89 -33.13 3.58
N PRO A 49 19.00 -34.24 4.34
CA PRO A 49 20.29 -34.77 4.79
C PRO A 49 21.22 -35.18 3.64
N SER A 50 20.66 -35.68 2.51
CA SER A 50 21.43 -36.03 1.32
C SER A 50 22.21 -34.83 0.76
N ILE A 51 21.64 -33.63 0.85
CA ILE A 51 22.29 -32.40 0.36
C ILE A 51 23.22 -31.83 1.41
N GLN A 52 22.85 -31.84 2.68
CA GLN A 52 23.74 -31.41 3.76
C GLN A 52 25.03 -32.24 3.82
N SER A 53 24.99 -33.53 3.46
CA SER A 53 26.19 -34.36 3.37
C SER A 53 27.19 -33.91 2.29
N LEU A 54 26.76 -33.11 1.29
CA LEU A 54 27.66 -32.52 0.30
C LEU A 54 28.64 -31.51 0.90
N ALA A 55 28.31 -30.90 2.05
CA ALA A 55 29.24 -30.01 2.75
C ALA A 55 30.52 -30.74 3.18
N SER A 56 30.44 -32.05 3.43
CA SER A 56 31.58 -32.89 3.82
C SER A 56 32.45 -33.32 2.63
N SER A 57 31.99 -33.13 1.39
CA SER A 57 32.72 -33.52 0.17
C SER A 57 33.37 -32.30 -0.50
N PRO A 58 34.71 -32.20 -0.54
CA PRO A 58 35.39 -31.01 -1.07
C PRO A 58 35.14 -30.78 -2.57
N THR A 59 34.83 -31.83 -3.33
CA THR A 59 34.56 -31.75 -4.78
C THR A 59 33.16 -31.21 -5.10
N HIS A 60 32.19 -31.39 -4.20
CA HIS A 60 30.78 -31.04 -4.44
C HIS A 60 30.21 -30.01 -3.45
N ALA A 61 31.00 -29.55 -2.48
CA ALA A 61 30.63 -28.47 -1.57
C ALA A 61 30.24 -27.17 -2.32
N SER A 62 30.84 -26.93 -3.48
CA SER A 62 30.50 -25.79 -4.35
C SER A 62 29.05 -25.86 -4.90
N SER A 63 28.48 -27.06 -5.05
CA SER A 63 27.08 -27.23 -5.47
C SER A 63 26.10 -26.90 -4.35
N LEU A 64 26.49 -27.13 -3.08
CA LEU A 64 25.71 -26.70 -1.91
C LEU A 64 25.74 -25.17 -1.76
N ALA A 65 26.92 -24.56 -1.93
CA ALA A 65 27.05 -23.09 -1.95
C ALA A 65 26.22 -22.47 -3.07
N LEU A 66 26.15 -23.13 -4.24
CA LEU A 66 25.28 -22.70 -5.33
C LEU A 66 23.81 -22.74 -4.91
N LEU A 67 23.35 -23.83 -4.31
CA LEU A 67 21.96 -23.95 -3.83
C LEU A 67 21.63 -22.87 -2.79
N GLN A 68 22.56 -22.56 -1.89
CA GLN A 68 22.41 -21.47 -0.90
C GLN A 68 22.25 -20.09 -1.56
N ILE A 69 22.98 -19.83 -2.66
CA ILE A 69 22.82 -18.58 -3.43
C ILE A 69 21.45 -18.55 -4.12
N PHE A 70 20.96 -19.67 -4.64
CA PHE A 70 19.62 -19.74 -5.22
C PHE A 70 18.51 -19.55 -4.19
N SER A 71 18.69 -20.03 -2.96
CA SER A 71 17.69 -19.86 -1.90
C SER A 71 17.73 -18.45 -1.31
N TYR A 72 18.91 -17.94 -0.95
CA TYR A 72 19.02 -16.72 -0.15
C TYR A 72 19.73 -15.56 -0.85
N GLY A 73 20.62 -15.85 -1.79
CA GLY A 73 21.51 -14.87 -2.43
C GLY A 73 20.96 -14.21 -3.68
N THR A 74 21.84 -13.49 -4.36
CA THR A 74 21.57 -12.74 -5.59
C THR A 74 22.59 -13.07 -6.68
N TYR A 75 22.33 -12.61 -7.90
CA TYR A 75 23.23 -12.76 -9.04
C TYR A 75 24.55 -12.03 -8.81
N ALA A 76 24.53 -10.90 -8.08
CA ALA A 76 25.74 -10.20 -7.66
C ALA A 76 26.61 -11.08 -6.74
N ASP A 77 25.99 -11.81 -5.80
CA ASP A 77 26.71 -12.73 -4.91
C ASP A 77 27.35 -13.90 -5.68
N TYR A 78 26.64 -14.43 -6.68
CA TYR A 78 27.21 -15.44 -7.58
C TYR A 78 28.41 -14.90 -8.37
N ARG A 79 28.32 -13.67 -8.89
CA ARG A 79 29.45 -13.03 -9.60
C ARG A 79 30.65 -12.80 -8.67
N ALA A 80 30.41 -12.39 -7.43
CA ALA A 80 31.47 -12.17 -6.44
C ALA A 80 32.17 -13.45 -6.01
N ALA A 81 31.45 -14.57 -5.98
CA ALA A 81 31.98 -15.87 -5.59
C ALA A 81 32.56 -16.70 -6.77
N SER A 82 32.44 -16.22 -8.02
CA SER A 82 33.14 -16.79 -9.18
C SER A 82 34.64 -16.50 -9.07
N PRO A 83 35.57 -17.48 -9.17
CA PRO A 83 35.47 -18.78 -9.87
C PRO A 83 35.26 -20.03 -8.99
N ALA A 84 34.92 -19.89 -7.70
CA ALA A 84 34.82 -21.04 -6.78
C ALA A 84 33.55 -21.89 -7.01
N LEU A 85 32.58 -21.40 -7.79
CA LEU A 85 31.30 -22.05 -8.07
C LEU A 85 31.28 -22.75 -9.44
N PRO A 86 30.42 -23.78 -9.61
CA PRO A 86 30.19 -24.41 -10.90
C PRO A 86 29.63 -23.40 -11.92
N LYS A 87 29.99 -23.56 -13.20
CA LYS A 87 29.43 -22.73 -14.28
C LYS A 87 27.92 -22.97 -14.40
N LEU A 88 27.15 -21.89 -14.35
CA LEU A 88 25.71 -21.90 -14.57
C LEU A 88 25.35 -22.20 -16.03
N ASN A 89 24.27 -22.96 -16.22
CA ASN A 89 23.57 -23.09 -17.49
C ASN A 89 22.73 -21.82 -17.77
N ASP A 90 22.32 -21.61 -19.02
CA ASP A 90 21.52 -20.45 -19.44
C ASP A 90 20.19 -20.38 -18.67
N SER A 91 19.53 -21.53 -18.48
CA SER A 91 18.29 -21.64 -17.71
C SER A 91 18.47 -21.28 -16.23
N GLN A 92 19.57 -21.71 -15.63
CA GLN A 92 19.90 -21.40 -14.24
C GLN A 92 20.26 -19.93 -14.07
N THR A 93 20.99 -19.35 -15.04
CA THR A 93 21.35 -17.93 -15.05
C THR A 93 20.11 -17.05 -15.14
N LEU A 94 19.19 -17.37 -16.05
CA LEU A 94 17.90 -16.69 -16.18
C LEU A 94 17.13 -16.77 -14.86
N LYS A 95 17.02 -17.96 -14.25
CA LYS A 95 16.33 -18.15 -12.99
C LYS A 95 16.97 -17.38 -11.84
N LEU A 96 18.30 -17.36 -11.73
CA LEU A 96 18.98 -16.62 -10.67
C LEU A 96 18.77 -15.10 -10.83
N ARG A 97 18.73 -14.60 -12.06
CA ARG A 97 18.40 -13.21 -12.34
C ARG A 97 16.93 -12.89 -11.99
N GLN A 98 15.98 -13.77 -12.30
CA GLN A 98 14.59 -13.66 -11.83
C GLN A 98 14.51 -13.66 -10.30
N LEU A 99 15.22 -14.61 -9.68
CA LEU A 99 15.62 -14.69 -8.26
C LEU A 99 15.89 -13.31 -7.66
N SER A 100 16.90 -12.70 -8.23
CA SER A 100 17.49 -11.44 -7.81
C SER A 100 16.54 -10.28 -8.01
N LEU A 101 15.80 -10.27 -9.12
CA LEU A 101 14.76 -9.27 -9.39
C LEU A 101 13.70 -9.25 -8.29
N LEU A 102 13.25 -10.41 -7.81
CA LEU A 102 12.28 -10.47 -6.69
C LEU A 102 12.85 -9.90 -5.39
N SER A 103 14.15 -10.11 -5.12
CA SER A 103 14.82 -9.49 -3.97
C SER A 103 14.91 -7.99 -4.09
N LEU A 104 15.28 -7.50 -5.27
CA LEU A 104 15.41 -6.06 -5.54
C LEU A 104 14.03 -5.37 -5.50
N ALA A 105 12.97 -6.08 -5.90
CA ALA A 105 11.60 -5.59 -5.85
C ALA A 105 11.08 -5.34 -4.43
N ARG A 106 11.75 -5.87 -3.39
CA ARG A 106 11.43 -5.55 -1.99
C ARG A 106 11.60 -4.06 -1.69
N ASP A 107 12.56 -3.41 -2.33
CA ASP A 107 12.86 -1.99 -2.15
C ASP A 107 12.53 -1.21 -3.43
N ARG A 108 11.47 -0.39 -3.37
CA ARG A 108 11.02 0.43 -4.51
C ARG A 108 12.11 1.33 -5.12
N ARG A 109 13.13 1.69 -4.33
CA ARG A 109 14.26 2.54 -4.76
C ARG A 109 15.26 1.81 -5.67
N ASN A 110 15.13 0.49 -5.81
CA ASN A 110 16.04 -0.35 -6.59
C ASN A 110 15.45 -0.73 -7.97
N LEU A 111 14.29 -0.19 -8.32
CA LEU A 111 13.54 -0.53 -9.54
C LEU A 111 13.85 0.36 -10.76
N THR A 112 14.94 1.13 -10.71
CA THR A 112 15.43 1.88 -11.88
C THR A 112 16.21 0.96 -12.82
N TYR A 113 16.16 1.23 -14.13
CA TYR A 113 16.82 0.39 -15.14
C TYR A 113 18.33 0.29 -14.89
N GLU A 114 18.98 1.39 -14.51
CA GLU A 114 20.41 1.42 -14.18
C GLU A 114 20.76 0.42 -13.07
N LYS A 115 20.08 0.52 -11.91
CA LYS A 115 20.35 -0.37 -10.77
C LYS A 115 20.02 -1.83 -11.08
N LEU A 116 18.94 -2.08 -11.81
CA LEU A 116 18.57 -3.43 -12.22
C LEU A 116 19.60 -4.00 -13.21
N SER A 117 20.07 -3.21 -14.18
CA SER A 117 21.09 -3.62 -15.15
C SER A 117 22.42 -3.95 -14.47
N GLU A 118 22.85 -3.13 -13.50
CA GLU A 118 24.07 -3.34 -12.73
C GLU A 118 23.98 -4.61 -11.87
N ALA A 119 22.89 -4.75 -11.09
CA ALA A 119 22.70 -5.88 -10.18
C ALA A 119 22.49 -7.21 -10.92
N LEU A 120 21.85 -7.20 -12.09
CA LEU A 120 21.60 -8.38 -12.92
C LEU A 120 22.71 -8.65 -13.95
N GLY A 121 23.68 -7.72 -14.08
CA GLY A 121 24.75 -7.78 -15.07
C GLY A 121 24.21 -7.92 -16.50
N LEU A 122 23.33 -7.01 -16.89
CA LEU A 122 22.73 -6.95 -18.23
C LEU A 122 23.27 -5.72 -18.97
N ASP A 123 23.72 -5.92 -20.20
CA ASP A 123 24.32 -4.84 -21.01
C ASP A 123 23.25 -4.06 -21.82
N SER A 124 22.07 -4.66 -22.01
CA SER A 124 21.00 -4.12 -22.84
C SER A 124 19.71 -3.92 -22.04
N THR A 125 19.06 -2.77 -22.25
CA THR A 125 17.74 -2.47 -21.68
C THR A 125 16.67 -3.44 -22.19
N ARG A 126 16.79 -3.89 -23.45
CA ARG A 126 15.87 -4.89 -24.03
C ARG A 126 15.93 -6.23 -23.29
N ASP A 127 17.12 -6.63 -22.85
CA ASP A 127 17.28 -7.89 -22.12
C ASP A 127 16.68 -7.80 -20.72
N LEU A 128 16.76 -6.63 -20.09
CA LEU A 128 16.07 -6.35 -18.83
C LEU A 128 14.55 -6.42 -19.01
N GLU A 129 14.01 -5.77 -20.04
CA GLU A 129 12.57 -5.81 -20.34
C GLU A 129 12.09 -7.24 -20.61
N ASN A 130 12.82 -7.99 -21.44
CA ASN A 130 12.52 -9.40 -21.71
C ASN A 130 12.54 -10.25 -20.43
N LEU A 131 13.47 -9.99 -19.52
CA LEU A 131 13.56 -10.69 -18.25
C LEU A 131 12.35 -10.40 -17.36
N VAL A 132 11.97 -9.13 -17.23
CA VAL A 132 10.78 -8.71 -16.47
C VAL A 132 9.53 -9.34 -17.07
N VAL A 133 9.37 -9.29 -18.40
CA VAL A 133 8.25 -9.92 -19.11
C VAL A 133 8.21 -11.43 -18.84
N THR A 134 9.35 -12.12 -18.93
CA THR A 134 9.43 -13.56 -18.63
C THR A 134 9.07 -13.86 -17.18
N ALA A 135 9.46 -13.00 -16.24
CA ALA A 135 9.11 -13.14 -14.83
C ALA A 135 7.61 -12.91 -14.57
N VAL A 136 6.97 -11.98 -15.30
CA VAL A 136 5.51 -11.79 -15.27
C VAL A 136 4.78 -13.03 -15.81
N TYR A 137 5.21 -13.56 -16.96
CA TYR A 137 4.62 -14.78 -17.53
C TYR A 137 4.82 -16.02 -16.64
N ALA A 138 5.91 -16.07 -15.88
CA ALA A 138 6.16 -17.12 -14.90
C ALA A 138 5.33 -16.96 -13.60
N GLY A 139 4.56 -15.87 -13.47
CA GLY A 139 3.75 -15.58 -12.28
C GLY A 139 4.58 -15.17 -11.07
N LEU A 140 5.83 -14.74 -11.27
CA LEU A 140 6.73 -14.33 -10.19
C LEU A 140 6.45 -12.92 -9.67
N LEU A 141 6.04 -12.02 -10.57
CA LEU A 141 5.78 -10.62 -10.26
C LEU A 141 4.68 -10.09 -11.15
N ASP A 142 3.91 -9.15 -10.60
CA ASP A 142 2.98 -8.31 -11.35
C ASP A 142 3.60 -6.93 -11.44
N ALA A 143 4.01 -6.54 -12.65
CA ALA A 143 4.67 -5.27 -12.88
C ALA A 143 4.35 -4.68 -14.25
N THR A 144 4.35 -3.36 -14.30
CA THR A 144 4.24 -2.57 -15.52
C THR A 144 5.57 -1.88 -15.81
N LEU A 145 6.03 -1.98 -17.05
CA LEU A 145 7.26 -1.35 -17.50
C LEU A 145 6.96 0.09 -17.95
N ASP A 146 7.75 1.05 -17.47
CA ASP A 146 7.73 2.43 -17.96
C ASP A 146 9.09 2.77 -18.60
N PRO A 147 9.23 2.57 -19.93
CA PRO A 147 10.46 2.89 -20.65
C PRO A 147 10.77 4.39 -20.67
N ASN A 148 9.79 5.27 -20.53
CA ASN A 148 10.03 6.72 -20.56
C ASN A 148 10.71 7.18 -19.27
N ARG A 149 10.26 6.66 -18.12
CA ARG A 149 10.88 6.96 -16.82
C ARG A 149 12.06 6.04 -16.48
N GLN A 150 12.33 5.02 -17.30
CA GLN A 150 13.37 4.01 -17.05
C GLN A 150 13.18 3.34 -15.68
N VAL A 151 11.92 3.01 -15.33
CA VAL A 151 11.53 2.40 -14.05
C VAL A 151 10.57 1.24 -14.28
N VAL A 152 10.74 0.18 -13.49
CA VAL A 152 9.80 -0.94 -13.41
C VAL A 152 8.85 -0.69 -12.25
N GLN A 153 7.55 -0.57 -12.51
CA GLN A 153 6.56 -0.40 -11.45
C GLN A 153 6.03 -1.78 -11.03
N VAL A 154 6.42 -2.23 -9.84
CA VAL A 154 5.98 -3.52 -9.29
C VAL A 154 4.74 -3.31 -8.42
N HIS A 155 3.64 -3.97 -8.79
CA HIS A 155 2.36 -3.96 -8.07
C HIS A 155 2.29 -5.07 -7.02
N SER A 156 2.73 -6.26 -7.38
CA SER A 156 2.72 -7.44 -6.50
C SER A 156 3.91 -8.35 -6.78
N VAL A 157 4.36 -9.06 -5.75
CA VAL A 157 5.47 -10.02 -5.81
C VAL A 157 4.96 -11.35 -5.27
N ALA A 158 5.18 -12.43 -6.02
CA ALA A 158 4.78 -13.75 -5.58
C ALA A 158 5.69 -14.23 -4.42
N PRO A 159 5.15 -14.93 -3.41
CA PRO A 159 5.91 -15.47 -2.29
C PRO A 159 6.65 -16.77 -2.69
N LEU A 160 7.49 -16.68 -3.72
CA LEU A 160 8.18 -17.81 -4.35
C LEU A 160 9.68 -17.82 -4.07
N ARG A 161 10.16 -16.92 -3.20
CA ARG A 161 11.55 -16.85 -2.75
C ARG A 161 11.69 -17.45 -1.36
N ASP A 162 12.78 -18.17 -1.13
CA ASP A 162 13.05 -18.82 0.15
C ASP A 162 13.35 -17.80 1.26
N LEU A 163 12.92 -18.14 2.48
CA LEU A 163 13.19 -17.36 3.68
C LEU A 163 14.51 -17.81 4.29
N ALA A 164 15.44 -16.86 4.47
CA ALA A 164 16.68 -17.12 5.19
C ALA A 164 16.37 -17.48 6.66
N PRO A 165 17.16 -18.40 7.28
CA PRO A 165 17.02 -18.70 8.69
C PRO A 165 17.21 -17.41 9.51
N GLY A 166 16.23 -17.07 10.36
CA GLY A 166 16.24 -15.83 11.13
C GLY A 166 15.60 -14.61 10.44
N ALA A 167 14.96 -14.77 9.28
CA ALA A 167 14.24 -13.67 8.61
C ALA A 167 12.88 -13.34 9.24
N VAL A 168 12.35 -14.19 10.13
CA VAL A 168 11.01 -14.03 10.74
C VAL A 168 10.96 -12.91 11.79
N PRO A 169 11.90 -12.80 12.76
CA PRO A 169 11.89 -11.70 13.74
C PRO A 169 11.82 -10.29 13.14
N PRO A 170 12.66 -9.90 12.15
CA PRO A 170 12.56 -8.56 11.56
C PRO A 170 11.29 -8.35 10.74
N MET A 171 10.64 -9.41 10.28
CA MET A 171 9.32 -9.31 9.62
C MET A 171 8.24 -9.00 10.65
N MET A 172 8.27 -9.65 11.81
CA MET A 172 7.35 -9.38 12.91
C MET A 172 7.49 -7.93 13.41
N GLU A 173 8.72 -7.44 13.59
CA GLU A 173 8.99 -6.07 14.03
C GLU A 173 8.43 -5.03 13.04
N LYS A 174 8.59 -5.26 11.73
CA LYS A 174 8.03 -4.36 10.70
C LYS A 174 6.51 -4.36 10.70
N LEU A 175 5.88 -5.51 10.94
CA LEU A 175 4.43 -5.64 11.02
C LEU A 175 3.87 -5.00 12.29
N SER A 176 4.52 -5.17 13.44
CA SER A 176 4.11 -4.48 14.68
C SER A 176 4.25 -2.97 14.54
N ALA A 177 5.39 -2.47 14.04
CA ALA A 177 5.58 -1.04 13.79
C ALA A 177 4.59 -0.46 12.77
N TRP A 178 4.05 -1.27 11.86
CA TRP A 178 2.97 -0.83 10.97
C TRP A 178 1.61 -0.82 11.68
N SER A 179 1.30 -1.86 12.45
CA SER A 179 0.09 -1.92 13.29
C SER A 179 0.03 -0.74 14.26
N ASP A 180 1.14 -0.44 14.94
CA ASP A 180 1.22 0.66 15.91
C ASP A 180 0.99 2.02 15.24
N ARG A 181 1.52 2.21 14.01
CA ARG A 181 1.23 3.42 13.21
C ARG A 181 -0.24 3.53 12.85
N CYS A 182 -0.89 2.44 12.45
CA CYS A 182 -2.32 2.44 12.15
C CYS A 182 -3.15 2.79 13.40
N THR A 183 -2.82 2.19 14.55
CA THR A 183 -3.48 2.50 15.83
C THR A 183 -3.28 3.96 16.22
N SER A 184 -2.05 4.48 16.13
CA SER A 184 -1.76 5.90 16.41
C SER A 184 -2.56 6.83 15.51
N THR A 185 -2.61 6.57 14.20
CA THR A 185 -3.39 7.41 13.28
C THR A 185 -4.89 7.36 13.57
N LEU A 186 -5.41 6.21 14.01
CA LEU A 186 -6.81 6.09 14.42
C LEU A 186 -7.09 6.87 15.69
N THR A 187 -6.22 6.78 16.70
CA THR A 187 -6.39 7.55 17.94
C THR A 187 -6.27 9.07 17.70
N ASP A 188 -5.40 9.49 16.79
CA ASP A 188 -5.27 10.90 16.41
C ASP A 188 -6.54 11.42 15.72
N LEU A 189 -7.10 10.64 14.79
CA LEU A 189 -8.38 10.96 14.14
C LEU A 189 -9.54 10.99 15.14
N GLU A 190 -9.59 10.04 16.08
CA GLU A 190 -10.59 10.05 17.14
C GLU A 190 -10.49 11.29 18.03
N ALA A 191 -9.27 11.72 18.36
CA ALA A 191 -9.03 12.94 19.13
C ALA A 191 -9.46 14.20 18.36
N GLU A 192 -9.17 14.30 17.06
CA GLU A 192 -9.64 15.40 16.22
C GLU A 192 -11.18 15.45 16.14
N ILE A 193 -11.84 14.30 16.01
CA ILE A 193 -13.31 14.22 16.00
C ILE A 193 -13.88 14.73 17.33
N GLN A 194 -13.30 14.36 18.48
CA GLN A 194 -13.77 14.86 19.77
C GLN A 194 -13.52 16.38 19.90
N ALA A 195 -12.36 16.87 19.46
CA ALA A 195 -12.07 18.30 19.49
C ALA A 195 -13.07 19.12 18.64
N ILE A 196 -13.48 18.60 17.47
CA ILE A 196 -14.49 19.23 16.63
C ILE A 196 -15.86 19.20 17.31
N LYS A 197 -16.24 18.08 17.93
CA LYS A 197 -17.51 17.96 18.68
C LYS A 197 -17.56 18.93 19.86
N ASP A 198 -16.49 19.03 20.63
CA ASP A 198 -16.38 19.97 21.75
C ASP A 198 -16.43 21.42 21.28
N GLN A 199 -15.75 21.74 20.17
CA GLN A 199 -15.85 23.08 19.58
C GLN A 199 -17.25 23.38 19.06
N ALA A 200 -17.95 22.41 18.46
CA ALA A 200 -19.33 22.57 18.01
C ALA A 200 -20.27 22.82 19.21
N ALA A 201 -20.14 22.04 20.29
CA ALA A 201 -20.91 22.22 21.51
C ALA A 201 -20.65 23.59 22.16
N ARG A 202 -19.40 24.04 22.21
CA ARG A 202 -19.04 25.39 22.71
C ARG A 202 -19.65 26.49 21.84
N ARG A 203 -19.60 26.34 20.50
CA ARG A 203 -20.22 27.30 19.58
C ARG A 203 -21.73 27.37 19.77
N GLN A 204 -22.40 26.24 19.95
CA GLN A 204 -23.84 26.19 20.24
C GLN A 204 -24.16 26.90 21.56
N TRP A 205 -23.42 26.61 22.63
CA TRP A 205 -23.59 27.26 23.92
C TRP A 205 -23.38 28.79 23.85
N ASP A 206 -22.34 29.24 23.14
CA ASP A 206 -22.06 30.67 22.94
C ASP A 206 -23.14 31.36 22.10
N GLN A 207 -23.71 30.67 21.11
CA GLN A 207 -24.84 31.16 20.32
C GLN A 207 -26.08 31.32 21.19
N GLU A 208 -26.44 30.31 21.98
CA GLU A 208 -27.59 30.37 22.88
C GLU A 208 -27.46 31.49 23.92
N LEU A 209 -26.27 31.71 24.47
CA LEU A 209 -26.04 32.82 25.41
C LEU A 209 -26.25 34.17 24.73
N LYS A 210 -25.71 34.35 23.53
CA LYS A 210 -25.89 35.58 22.73
C LYS A 210 -27.35 35.78 22.33
N GLU A 211 -28.06 34.72 21.98
CA GLU A 211 -29.48 34.76 21.67
C GLU A 211 -30.31 35.16 22.90
N LYS A 212 -30.03 34.60 24.08
CA LYS A 212 -30.69 35.00 25.33
C LYS A 212 -30.42 36.47 25.69
N GLU A 213 -29.19 36.94 25.48
CA GLU A 213 -28.81 38.33 25.76
C GLU A 213 -29.45 39.32 24.77
N THR A 214 -29.48 38.99 23.48
CA THR A 214 -30.17 39.79 22.46
C THR A 214 -31.69 39.78 22.67
N GLN A 215 -32.29 38.66 23.06
CA GLN A 215 -33.70 38.58 23.45
C GLN A 215 -34.00 39.44 24.67
N ARG A 216 -33.12 39.47 25.67
CA ARG A 216 -33.29 40.34 26.85
C ARG A 216 -33.20 41.82 26.51
N LEU A 217 -32.23 42.22 25.68
CA LEU A 217 -32.07 43.61 25.24
C LEU A 217 -33.25 44.06 24.36
N THR A 218 -33.72 43.20 23.47
CA THR A 218 -34.90 43.49 22.64
C THR A 218 -36.19 43.56 23.46
N ALA A 219 -36.35 42.72 24.50
CA ALA A 219 -37.47 42.81 25.43
C ALA A 219 -37.46 44.12 26.26
N LEU A 220 -36.29 44.55 26.73
CA LEU A 220 -36.14 45.85 27.42
C LEU A 220 -36.47 47.04 26.50
N LEU A 221 -36.11 46.97 25.22
CA LEU A 221 -36.50 47.99 24.23
C LEU A 221 -38.01 47.97 23.91
N LYS A 222 -38.70 46.86 24.18
CA LYS A 222 -40.12 46.66 23.87
C LYS A 222 -41.05 46.99 25.04
N GLU A 223 -40.52 47.27 26.24
CA GLU A 223 -41.33 47.83 27.33
C GLU A 223 -41.77 49.26 26.98
N PRO A 224 -43.08 49.56 26.98
CA PRO A 224 -43.57 50.87 26.62
C PRO A 224 -43.43 51.84 27.78
N THR A 225 -42.75 52.96 27.54
CA THR A 225 -43.12 54.23 28.20
C THR A 225 -44.59 54.50 27.91
N SER A 226 -45.47 54.22 28.86
CA SER A 226 -46.89 54.52 28.71
C SER A 226 -47.14 56.02 28.92
N GLU A 227 -47.67 56.64 27.87
CA GLU A 227 -48.52 57.85 27.82
C GLU A 227 -47.90 59.25 27.95
N SER A 228 -47.86 59.97 26.81
CA SER A 228 -48.47 61.31 26.73
C SER A 228 -48.79 61.70 25.28
N ALA A 229 -50.09 61.82 25.03
CA ALA A 229 -50.80 62.82 24.22
C ALA A 229 -50.17 63.35 22.92
N GLY A 230 -50.88 63.12 21.81
CA GLY A 230 -50.56 63.72 20.53
C GLY A 230 -50.86 65.22 20.41
N LYS A 231 -50.20 65.88 19.45
CA LYS A 231 -50.81 66.73 18.41
C LYS A 231 -49.72 67.32 17.52
N LYS A 232 -49.97 67.15 16.21
CA LYS A 232 -49.57 67.94 15.04
C LYS A 232 -48.73 69.20 15.31
N SER A 233 -47.63 69.34 14.55
CA SER A 233 -47.38 70.57 13.79
C SER A 233 -46.61 70.27 12.51
N ALA A 234 -47.10 70.88 11.43
CA ALA A 234 -46.50 70.89 10.12
C ALA A 234 -45.54 72.08 10.00
N ALA A 235 -44.68 71.98 8.97
CA ALA A 235 -43.93 73.03 8.30
C ALA A 235 -42.60 73.49 8.93
N ALA A 236 -41.50 73.05 8.30
CA ALA A 236 -40.47 73.96 7.82
C ALA A 236 -39.79 73.37 6.58
N VAL A 237 -39.83 74.14 5.50
CA VAL A 237 -39.32 73.90 4.16
C VAL A 237 -37.96 74.60 4.03
N VAL A 238 -36.99 73.92 3.39
CA VAL A 238 -35.80 74.43 2.67
C VAL A 238 -34.66 75.01 3.54
N GLY A 239 -33.39 74.67 3.36
CA GLY A 239 -32.70 73.85 2.35
C GLY A 239 -31.18 74.02 2.44
N LYS A 240 -30.48 73.44 1.44
CA LYS A 240 -29.01 73.31 1.21
C LYS A 240 -28.34 72.16 2.00
N GLY A 241 -27.81 71.10 1.40
CA GLY A 241 -27.38 70.86 0.02
C GLY A 241 -25.86 70.88 -0.11
N MET A 242 -25.21 69.72 0.06
CA MET A 242 -23.94 69.30 -0.57
C MET A 242 -23.76 67.79 -0.29
N ARG A 243 -24.25 66.87 -1.13
CA ARG A 243 -23.61 66.23 -2.30
C ARG A 243 -22.15 65.78 -2.09
N PHE A 244 -21.96 64.46 -1.97
CA PHE A 244 -21.01 63.60 -2.74
C PHE A 244 -21.38 62.14 -2.39
N GLY A 245 -22.12 61.38 -3.22
CA GLY A 245 -21.59 60.47 -4.25
C GLY A 245 -21.03 59.19 -3.58
N LYS A 246 -21.59 57.98 -3.68
CA LYS A 246 -22.05 57.23 -4.88
C LYS A 246 -22.85 55.99 -4.44
N ARG A 247 -23.89 55.67 -5.22
CA ARG A 247 -24.91 54.61 -5.01
C ARG A 247 -24.47 53.22 -5.47
N GLY A 248 -25.14 52.21 -4.90
CA GLY A 248 -25.41 50.87 -5.44
C GLY A 248 -25.70 49.89 -4.29
N ALA A 249 -26.83 49.97 -3.59
CA ALA A 249 -28.12 49.33 -3.90
C ALA A 249 -27.99 47.80 -4.11
N VAL A 250 -28.10 47.06 -3.02
CA VAL A 250 -28.39 45.61 -3.02
C VAL A 250 -29.88 45.48 -2.71
N ASP A 251 -30.55 44.80 -3.61
CA ASP A 251 -31.97 44.50 -3.62
C ASP A 251 -32.31 43.41 -2.61
N ASP A 252 -33.52 43.53 -2.11
CA ASP A 252 -34.17 42.71 -1.11
C ASP A 252 -34.57 41.35 -1.72
N HIS A 253 -33.93 40.28 -1.24
CA HIS A 253 -34.51 38.94 -1.31
C HIS A 253 -34.27 38.23 0.01
N THR A 254 -35.35 38.21 0.79
CA THR A 254 -35.71 37.18 1.78
C THR A 254 -35.08 35.82 1.48
N GLU A 255 -34.05 35.45 2.25
CA GLU A 255 -33.67 34.04 2.39
C GLU A 255 -34.34 33.45 3.62
N GLU A 256 -35.12 32.44 3.32
CA GLU A 256 -35.90 31.60 4.22
C GLU A 256 -34.99 31.00 5.30
N ALA A 257 -35.44 31.10 6.55
CA ALA A 257 -34.96 30.26 7.62
C ALA A 257 -35.27 28.80 7.25
N MET A 258 -34.26 28.05 6.81
CA MET A 258 -34.37 26.61 6.61
C MET A 258 -34.24 25.91 7.96
N ASP A 259 -35.40 25.62 8.55
CA ASP A 259 -35.57 24.67 9.63
C ASP A 259 -35.24 23.28 9.07
N VAL A 260 -34.12 22.70 9.48
CA VAL A 260 -33.73 21.34 9.06
C VAL A 260 -34.38 20.37 10.02
N ASP A 261 -35.58 19.90 9.67
CA ASP A 261 -36.21 18.76 10.32
C ASP A 261 -35.28 17.54 10.18
N VAL A 262 -34.76 17.08 11.32
CA VAL A 262 -34.08 15.80 11.45
C VAL A 262 -35.17 14.72 11.52
N ASP A 263 -35.50 14.14 10.36
CA ASP A 263 -36.33 12.94 10.30
C ASP A 263 -35.55 11.73 10.81
N ASP A 264 -36.04 11.19 11.92
CA ASP A 264 -35.61 9.97 12.60
C ASP A 264 -36.15 8.75 11.80
N ASP A 265 -35.35 8.18 10.89
CA ASP A 265 -35.73 6.98 10.14
C ASP A 265 -35.57 5.72 11.00
N ALA A 266 -36.62 5.42 11.77
CA ALA A 266 -36.86 4.13 12.40
C ALA A 266 -37.96 3.34 11.65
N GLY A 267 -37.56 2.62 10.60
CA GLY A 267 -38.02 1.25 10.36
C GLY A 267 -39.43 0.98 9.78
N SER A 268 -39.42 0.16 8.73
CA SER A 268 -40.46 -0.82 8.34
C SER A 268 -41.69 -0.32 7.56
N LYS A 269 -41.68 -0.61 6.24
CA LYS A 269 -42.60 -1.60 5.62
C LYS A 269 -42.32 -1.78 4.12
N VAL A 270 -41.68 -2.91 3.79
CA VAL A 270 -41.58 -3.44 2.42
C VAL A 270 -42.98 -3.80 1.92
N ARG A 271 -43.46 -3.11 0.89
CA ARG A 271 -44.69 -3.48 0.15
C ARG A 271 -44.34 -4.40 -1.02
N VAL A 272 -44.82 -5.62 -0.92
CA VAL A 272 -44.78 -6.69 -1.92
C VAL A 272 -45.54 -6.26 -3.19
N SER A 273 -44.86 -6.29 -4.34
CA SER A 273 -45.47 -6.09 -5.66
C SER A 273 -46.03 -7.42 -6.19
N ARG A 274 -47.35 -7.51 -6.33
CA ARG A 274 -48.05 -8.55 -7.08
C ARG A 274 -48.21 -8.07 -8.52
N ARG A 275 -47.47 -8.66 -9.46
CA ARG A 275 -47.71 -8.48 -10.89
C ARG A 275 -48.61 -9.61 -11.39
N LYS A 276 -49.81 -9.28 -11.85
CA LYS A 276 -50.66 -10.10 -12.73
C LYS A 276 -50.63 -9.45 -14.11
N LEU A 277 -50.09 -10.17 -15.08
CA LEU A 277 -50.50 -10.34 -16.48
C LEU A 277 -49.35 -11.04 -17.21
#